data_AF-A0A7W9U6G8-F1
#
_entry.id   AF-A0A7W9U6G8-F1
#
_cell.length_a   1.000
_cell.length_b   1.000
_cell.length_c   1.000
_cell.angle_alpha   90.00
_cell.angle_beta   90.00
_cell.angle_gamma   90.00
#
_symmetry.space_group_name_H-M   'P 1'
#
loop_
_entity.id
_entity.type
_entity.pdbx_description
1 polymer ?
#
loop_
_entity_poly.entity_id
_entity_poly.type
_entity_poly.pdbx_seq_one_letter_code
_entity_poly.pdbx_strand_id
1 'polypeptide(L)'
;MATSKENGSKETATGSAQKSGQPAKRGFAAMDQNQQREIASKGGQAAHQKGTAHEFDSEEARRAGQKGGEAVSRNRAHMADIGRKGGESRQSAQRAAAAAMADKGNRQSSKDS
;
A
#
# COMPACT_ATOMS: atom_id res chain seq x y z
N MET A 1 -42.39 -5.53 -28.55
CA MET A 1 -41.82 -5.44 -27.17
C MET A 1 -40.67 -4.44 -27.26
N ALA A 2 -40.86 -3.13 -27.11
CA ALA A 2 -41.30 -2.36 -25.94
C ALA A 2 -40.23 -2.33 -24.81
N THR A 3 -39.71 -1.11 -24.59
CA THR A 3 -38.97 -0.53 -23.44
C THR A 3 -37.52 -1.02 -23.25
N SER A 4 -36.48 -0.26 -23.62
CA SER A 4 -36.02 1.04 -23.09
C SER A 4 -35.81 1.04 -21.58
N LYS A 5 -34.55 1.04 -21.15
CA LYS A 5 -34.15 1.51 -19.82
C LYS A 5 -33.03 2.53 -19.97
N GLU A 6 -33.48 3.75 -20.19
CA GLU A 6 -32.80 5.00 -19.89
C GLU A 6 -32.57 5.11 -18.37
N ASN A 7 -31.39 5.57 -17.98
CA ASN A 7 -31.08 6.20 -16.70
C ASN A 7 -29.69 6.82 -16.91
N GLY A 8 -29.48 8.12 -16.85
CA GLY A 8 -30.26 9.18 -16.24
C GLY A 8 -29.21 10.22 -15.87
N SER A 9 -29.19 11.29 -16.65
CA SER A 9 -28.32 12.45 -16.57
C SER A 9 -28.21 12.97 -15.15
N LYS A 10 -26.98 13.14 -14.65
CA LYS A 10 -26.75 14.06 -13.53
C LYS A 10 -25.75 15.11 -13.95
N GLU A 11 -26.32 16.07 -14.68
CA GLU A 11 -25.80 17.40 -14.88
C GLU A 11 -25.46 18.00 -13.51
N THR A 12 -24.19 18.39 -13.33
CA THR A 12 -23.79 19.32 -12.28
C THR A 12 -23.20 20.53 -13.00
N ALA A 13 -24.11 21.41 -13.42
CA ALA A 13 -23.77 22.79 -13.69
C ALA A 13 -23.58 23.49 -12.33
N THR A 14 -22.36 23.90 -12.03
CA THR A 14 -22.12 25.04 -11.12
C THR A 14 -20.88 25.76 -11.61
N GLY A 15 -21.11 26.86 -12.34
CA GLY A 15 -20.05 27.79 -12.71
C GLY A 15 -19.46 28.45 -11.47
N SER A 16 -18.16 28.71 -11.51
CA SER A 16 -17.52 29.74 -10.68
C SER A 16 -16.26 30.26 -11.38
N ALA A 17 -16.38 31.51 -11.82
CA ALA A 17 -15.37 32.56 -11.74
C ALA A 17 -13.89 32.19 -11.95
N GLN A 18 -13.40 32.51 -13.14
CA GLN A 18 -12.17 33.29 -13.39
C GLN A 18 -11.05 33.19 -12.33
N LYS A 19 -10.05 32.32 -12.58
CA LYS A 19 -8.70 32.49 -12.03
C LYS A 19 -7.68 32.59 -13.15
N SER A 20 -7.40 33.84 -13.53
CA SER A 20 -6.27 34.25 -14.34
C SER A 20 -4.96 33.62 -13.82
N GLY A 21 -4.23 32.95 -14.69
CA GLY A 21 -2.79 32.68 -14.51
C GLY A 21 -2.36 31.28 -14.13
N GLN A 22 -3.20 30.23 -14.23
CA GLN A 22 -2.66 28.86 -14.13
C GLN A 22 -2.10 28.43 -15.49
N PRO A 23 -0.79 28.16 -15.61
CA PRO A 23 -0.22 27.69 -16.86
C PRO A 23 -0.95 26.40 -17.24
N ALA A 24 -1.45 26.33 -18.49
CA ALA A 24 -2.10 25.14 -18.99
C ALA A 24 -1.22 23.91 -18.70
N LYS A 25 -1.83 22.83 -18.19
CA LYS A 25 -1.13 21.55 -18.00
C LYS A 25 -0.52 21.18 -19.35
N ARG A 26 0.79 20.99 -19.39
CA ARG A 26 1.58 20.66 -20.60
C ARG A 26 2.48 19.47 -20.30
N GLY A 27 2.88 18.76 -21.34
CA GLY A 27 3.73 17.57 -21.21
C GLY A 27 3.05 16.45 -20.44
N PHE A 28 3.80 15.74 -19.59
CA PHE A 28 3.30 14.60 -18.81
C PHE A 28 2.11 14.92 -17.90
N ALA A 29 2.00 16.16 -17.42
CA ALA A 29 0.89 16.59 -16.57
C ALA A 29 -0.43 16.80 -17.34
N ALA A 30 -0.37 16.85 -18.68
CA ALA A 30 -1.54 16.97 -19.56
C ALA A 30 -2.05 15.63 -20.09
N MET A 31 -1.28 14.55 -19.91
CA MET A 31 -1.60 13.21 -20.40
C MET A 31 -2.56 12.46 -19.46
N ASP A 32 -3.21 11.41 -19.98
CA ASP A 32 -3.96 10.45 -19.16
C ASP A 32 -3.03 9.67 -18.21
N GLN A 33 -3.54 9.30 -17.04
CA GLN A 33 -2.76 8.59 -16.02
C GLN A 33 -2.24 7.23 -16.50
N ASN A 34 -2.98 6.52 -17.36
CA ASN A 34 -2.55 5.24 -17.90
C ASN A 34 -1.37 5.44 -18.85
N GLN A 35 -1.46 6.47 -19.70
CA GLN A 35 -0.39 6.83 -20.62
C GLN A 35 0.87 7.28 -19.87
N GLN A 36 0.72 8.07 -18.79
CA GLN A 36 1.84 8.47 -17.95
C GLN A 36 2.52 7.26 -17.28
N ARG A 37 1.73 6.30 -16.77
CA ARG A 37 2.23 5.06 -16.17
C ARG A 37 2.97 4.19 -17.18
N GLU A 38 2.44 4.06 -18.39
CA GLU A 38 3.06 3.28 -19.45
C GLU A 38 4.41 3.89 -19.87
N ILE A 39 4.48 5.22 -20.03
CA ILE A 39 5.73 5.90 -20.36
C ILE A 39 6.75 5.78 -19.21
N ALA A 40 6.31 5.93 -17.96
CA ALA A 40 7.17 5.74 -16.80
C ALA A 40 7.71 4.30 -16.71
N SER A 41 6.86 3.30 -16.96
CA SER A 41 7.23 1.89 -16.98
C SER A 41 8.26 1.61 -18.07
N LYS A 42 8.03 2.08 -19.31
CA LYS A 42 8.97 1.95 -20.42
C LYS A 42 10.28 2.68 -20.16
N GLY A 43 10.23 3.86 -19.53
CA GLY A 43 11.41 4.63 -19.14
C GLY A 43 12.29 3.88 -18.14
N GLY A 44 11.69 3.26 -17.11
CA GLY A 44 12.40 2.41 -16.15
C GLY A 44 13.03 1.19 -16.81
N GLN A 45 12.27 0.47 -17.64
CA GLN A 45 12.79 -0.69 -18.39
C GLN A 45 13.94 -0.31 -19.32
N ALA A 46 13.81 0.81 -20.05
CA ALA A 46 14.85 1.28 -20.95
C ALA A 46 16.12 1.72 -20.20
N ALA A 47 15.99 2.36 -19.02
CA ALA A 47 17.12 2.76 -18.19
C ALA A 47 17.90 1.54 -17.65
N HIS A 48 17.19 0.47 -17.30
CA HIS A 48 17.78 -0.82 -16.94
C HIS A 48 18.46 -1.48 -18.15
N GLN A 49 17.78 -1.58 -19.29
CA GLN A 49 18.35 -2.19 -20.51
C GLN A 49 19.59 -1.45 -21.03
N LYS A 50 19.64 -0.12 -20.87
CA LYS A 50 20.77 0.72 -21.32
C LYS A 50 21.94 0.74 -20.33
N GLY A 51 21.84 0.08 -19.17
CA GLY A 51 22.90 0.06 -18.15
C GLY A 51 23.19 1.42 -17.51
N THR A 52 22.33 2.41 -17.72
CA THR A 52 22.42 3.73 -17.06
C THR A 52 21.86 3.72 -15.64
N ALA A 53 20.99 2.75 -15.34
CA ALA A 53 20.55 2.46 -13.98
C ALA A 53 21.46 1.39 -13.37
N HIS A 54 21.72 1.47 -12.07
CA HIS A 54 22.33 0.35 -11.36
C HIS A 54 21.39 -0.86 -11.49
N GLU A 55 21.92 -1.99 -11.96
CA GLU A 55 21.14 -3.22 -11.99
C GLU A 55 20.72 -3.56 -10.57
N PHE A 56 19.43 -3.88 -10.38
CA PHE A 56 18.90 -4.31 -9.10
C PHE A 56 19.36 -5.75 -8.85
N ASP A 57 20.68 -5.93 -8.69
CA ASP A 57 21.28 -7.22 -8.45
C ASP A 57 20.98 -7.68 -7.02
N SER A 58 20.87 -9.00 -6.85
CA SER A 58 20.58 -9.60 -5.56
C SER A 58 21.68 -9.30 -4.53
N GLU A 59 22.94 -9.18 -4.95
CA GLU A 59 24.03 -8.81 -4.04
C GLU A 59 23.92 -7.36 -3.57
N GLU A 60 23.54 -6.43 -4.45
CA GLU A 60 23.39 -5.03 -4.09
C GLU A 60 22.21 -4.80 -3.16
N ALA A 61 21.06 -5.43 -3.44
CA ALA A 61 19.91 -5.41 -2.56
C ALA A 61 20.26 -5.96 -1.17
N ARG A 62 21.07 -7.03 -1.12
CA ARG A 62 21.57 -7.59 0.14
C ARG A 62 22.49 -6.62 0.88
N ARG A 63 23.45 -5.99 0.20
CA ARG A 63 24.35 -4.99 0.81
C ARG A 63 23.59 -3.77 1.33
N ALA A 64 22.61 -3.27 0.56
CA ALA A 64 21.76 -2.16 0.99
C ALA A 64 20.92 -2.54 2.22
N GLY A 65 20.32 -3.74 2.21
CA GLY A 65 19.60 -4.28 3.36
C GLY A 65 20.48 -4.45 4.60
N GLN A 66 21.70 -4.97 4.42
CA GLN A 66 22.68 -5.12 5.49
C GLN A 66 23.06 -3.76 6.08
N LYS A 67 23.42 -2.77 5.25
CA LYS A 67 23.78 -1.42 5.70
C LYS A 67 22.63 -0.73 6.43
N GLY A 68 21.39 -0.90 5.95
CA GLY A 68 20.19 -0.41 6.63
C GLY A 68 20.00 -1.08 7.99
N GLY A 69 20.13 -2.41 8.04
CA GLY A 69 20.05 -3.19 9.28
C GLY A 69 21.13 -2.81 10.29
N GLU A 70 22.37 -2.60 9.85
CA GLU A 70 23.48 -2.12 10.68
C GLU A 70 23.22 -0.72 11.24
N ALA A 71 22.65 0.19 10.45
CA ALA A 71 22.33 1.54 10.91
C ALA A 71 21.24 1.51 12.01
N VAL A 72 20.20 0.70 11.81
CA VAL A 72 19.06 0.58 12.73
C VAL A 72 19.43 -0.19 14.01
N SER A 73 20.27 -1.22 13.90
CA SER A 73 20.62 -2.09 15.04
C SER A 73 21.57 -1.48 16.07
N ARG A 74 22.17 -0.31 15.79
CA ARG A 74 23.06 0.40 16.73
C ARG A 74 22.38 0.72 18.06
N ASN A 75 21.07 0.99 18.06
CA ASN A 75 20.33 1.25 19.30
C ASN A 75 19.70 -0.04 19.83
N ARG A 76 20.51 -0.84 20.52
CA ARG A 76 20.08 -2.13 21.09
C ARG A 76 18.92 -2.00 22.08
N ALA A 77 18.92 -0.98 22.93
CA ALA A 77 17.87 -0.76 23.92
C ALA A 77 16.51 -0.51 23.24
N HIS A 78 16.48 0.40 22.26
CA HIS A 78 15.29 0.68 21.48
C HIS A 78 14.77 -0.54 20.70
N MET A 79 15.67 -1.32 20.11
CA MET A 79 15.30 -2.56 19.41
C MET A 79 14.73 -3.61 20.37
N ALA A 80 15.27 -3.73 21.57
CA ALA A 80 14.74 -4.61 22.60
C ALA A 80 13.33 -4.21 23.05
N ASP A 81 13.07 -2.91 23.19
CA ASP A 81 11.74 -2.41 23.54
C ASP A 81 10.71 -2.63 22.42
N ILE A 82 11.09 -2.42 21.15
CA ILE A 82 10.24 -2.76 20.00
C ILE A 82 9.94 -4.26 20.00
N GLY A 83 10.96 -5.09 20.20
CA GLY A 83 10.82 -6.55 20.26
C GLY A 83 9.89 -7.01 21.39
N ARG A 84 10.06 -6.44 22.59
CA ARG A 84 9.19 -6.71 23.75
C ARG A 84 7.74 -6.37 23.45
N LYS A 85 7.47 -5.15 22.96
CA LYS A 85 6.12 -4.69 22.62
C LYS A 85 5.47 -5.56 21.54
N GLY A 86 6.24 -5.96 20.53
CA GLY A 86 5.79 -6.90 19.51
C GLY A 86 5.44 -8.27 20.09
N GLY A 87 6.27 -8.80 21.00
CA GLY A 87 6.00 -10.04 21.73
C GLY A 87 4.72 -9.98 22.57
N GLU A 88 4.55 -8.92 23.35
CA GLU A 88 3.36 -8.69 24.18
C GLU A 88 2.07 -8.62 23.35
N SER A 89 2.10 -7.93 22.20
CA SER A 89 0.95 -7.85 21.29
C SER A 89 0.55 -9.22 20.70
N ARG A 90 1.53 -10.08 20.44
CA ARG A 90 1.28 -11.44 19.91
C ARG A 90 0.70 -12.32 21.00
N GLN A 91 1.22 -12.23 22.21
CA GLN A 91 0.75 -12.99 23.36
C GLN A 91 -0.67 -12.58 23.77
N SER A 92 -0.99 -11.29 23.76
CA SER A 92 -2.35 -10.81 24.05
C SER A 92 -3.34 -11.26 22.98
N ALA A 93 -2.97 -11.20 21.69
CA ALA A 93 -3.77 -11.72 20.60
C ALA A 93 -3.98 -13.25 20.72
N GLN A 94 -2.95 -14.00 21.09
CA GLN A 94 -3.03 -15.45 21.31
C GLN A 94 -3.91 -15.80 22.51
N ARG A 95 -3.81 -15.06 23.62
CA ARG A 95 -4.68 -15.24 24.79
C ARG A 95 -6.14 -14.92 24.46
N ALA A 96 -6.39 -13.86 23.68
CA ALA A 96 -7.74 -13.52 23.23
C ALA A 96 -8.31 -14.60 22.30
N ALA A 97 -7.50 -15.13 21.36
CA ALA A 97 -7.90 -16.23 20.50
C ALA A 97 -8.19 -17.52 21.28
N ALA A 98 -7.34 -17.85 22.27
CA ALA A 98 -7.55 -19.01 23.13
C ALA A 98 -8.81 -18.87 24.00
N ALA A 99 -9.07 -17.67 24.54
CA ALA A 99 -10.29 -17.39 25.31
C ALA A 99 -11.55 -17.51 24.44
N ALA A 100 -11.52 -17.01 23.20
CA ALA A 100 -12.62 -17.15 22.24
C ALA A 100 -12.88 -18.62 21.84
N MET A 101 -11.82 -19.44 21.74
CA MET A 101 -11.94 -20.88 21.48
C MET A 101 -12.55 -21.63 22.67
N ALA A 102 -12.12 -21.32 23.90
CA ALA A 102 -12.65 -21.94 25.11
C ALA A 102 -14.14 -21.61 25.34
N ASP A 103 -14.53 -20.36 25.12
CA ASP A 103 -15.91 -19.88 25.20
C ASP A 103 -16.84 -20.57 24.18
N LYS A 104 -16.34 -20.86 22.97
CA LYS A 104 -17.10 -21.62 21.96
C LYS A 104 -17.29 -23.09 22.34
N GLY A 105 -16.26 -23.72 22.91
CA GLY A 105 -16.34 -25.11 23.39
C GLY A 105 -17.37 -25.29 24.50
N ASN A 106 -17.43 -24.34 25.44
CA ASN A 106 -18.37 -24.39 26.57
C ASN A 106 -19.84 -24.14 26.15
N ARG A 107 -20.08 -23.39 25.06
CA ARG A 107 -21.44 -23.19 24.52
C ARG A 107 -21.96 -24.38 23.74
N GLN A 108 -21.10 -25.14 23.06
CA GLN A 108 -21.52 -26.35 22.34
C GLN A 108 -21.92 -27.48 23.30
N SER A 109 -21.24 -27.66 24.44
CA SER A 109 -21.64 -28.68 25.42
C SER A 109 -22.98 -28.40 26.10
N SER A 110 -23.39 -27.14 26.20
CA SER A 110 -24.68 -26.74 26.80
C SER A 110 -25.90 -26.92 25.88
N LYS A 111 -25.68 -27.25 24.61
CA LYS A 111 -26.75 -27.38 23.60
C LYS A 111 -27.07 -28.84 23.25
N ASP A 112 -26.25 -29.78 23.70
CA ASP A 112 -26.38 -31.23 23.51
C ASP A 112 -26.73 -32.00 24.80
N SER A 113 -27.16 -31.30 25.88
CA SER A 113 -27.68 -31.89 27.13
C SER A 113 -29.14 -31.55 27.37
#